data_AF-A0A2N2BPE5-F1
#
_entry.id   AF-A0A2N2BPE5-F1
#
_cell.length_a   1.000
_cell.length_b   1.000
_cell.length_c   1.000
_cell.angle_alpha   90.00
_cell.angle_beta   90.00
_cell.angle_gamma   90.00
#
_symmetry.space_group_name_H-M   'P 1'
#
loop_
_entity.id
_entity.type
_entity.pdbx_description
1 polymer ?
#
loop_
_entity_poly.entity_id
_entity_poly.type
_entity_poly.pdbx_seq_one_letter_code
_entity_poly.pdbx_strand_id
1 'polypeptide(L)'
;MKRRWMTVRLDHPKSKMSRVAKWCLYFLFALVLSIGIMPNNILAATTPNVSYRTHVQNVGWQDFVSNGEMSGTSGLSLRLEGIEVKLDAPVTDLGITYQTHIQNIGWEADTTRGWKSDAEMSGTSGQSLRLEGIQIKLTGTNAEQFDVYYQVHVQNYGWMDWAKNGESSGSQGFSYRLEGIHIVVQPKGSAAPGKTDTPFIEATKPSFEAQVIALVNQERASRNLGTVTSEPTLTQAAQIRAEEIIQLFSHTRPNQSSCFTVLTELGINYKGAGENIAAGYSSPEAVMAGWMNSEGHRANILNPGFNKLGVGYAKSGSGYGHYWTQMFISN
;
A
#
# COMPACT_ATOMS: atom_id res chain seq x y z
N MET A 1 30.30 -73.59 -10.22
CA MET A 1 30.74 -74.26 -8.97
C MET A 1 32.27 -74.19 -8.91
N LYS A 2 32.87 -73.48 -7.94
CA LYS A 2 34.29 -73.56 -7.49
C LYS A 2 35.37 -73.12 -8.54
N ARG A 3 36.43 -72.34 -8.26
CA ARG A 3 37.11 -71.88 -7.03
C ARG A 3 37.96 -70.64 -7.34
N ARG A 4 38.12 -69.88 -6.25
CA ARG A 4 38.92 -68.69 -5.93
C ARG A 4 40.45 -68.92 -6.11
N TRP A 5 41.17 -67.89 -6.56
CA TRP A 5 42.56 -67.62 -6.16
C TRP A 5 42.74 -66.12 -5.94
N MET A 6 43.36 -65.79 -4.82
CA MET A 6 43.62 -64.44 -4.31
C MET A 6 44.94 -64.55 -3.58
N THR A 7 45.98 -63.86 -4.06
CA THR A 7 47.12 -63.45 -3.22
C THR A 7 47.71 -62.15 -3.77
N VAL A 8 48.12 -61.31 -2.82
CA VAL A 8 48.37 -59.86 -2.86
C VAL A 8 49.87 -59.57 -2.73
N ARG A 9 50.29 -58.36 -3.15
CA ARG A 9 51.35 -57.45 -2.60
C ARG A 9 52.39 -57.02 -3.65
N LEU A 10 52.95 -55.80 -3.69
CA LEU A 10 52.74 -54.50 -3.03
C LEU A 10 53.67 -53.48 -3.76
N ASP A 11 53.44 -52.19 -3.47
CA ASP A 11 54.38 -51.04 -3.45
C ASP A 11 54.22 -49.88 -4.47
N HIS A 12 54.08 -48.70 -3.88
CA HIS A 12 53.92 -47.32 -4.39
C HIS A 12 55.32 -46.65 -4.63
N PRO A 13 55.43 -45.31 -4.81
CA PRO A 13 54.95 -44.40 -5.86
C PRO A 13 56.12 -43.55 -6.43
N LYS A 14 55.88 -42.59 -7.35
CA LYS A 14 56.49 -41.24 -7.32
C LYS A 14 55.88 -40.28 -8.33
N SER A 15 56.00 -39.01 -7.97
CA SER A 15 55.15 -37.87 -8.30
C SER A 15 55.82 -36.80 -9.18
N LYS A 16 54.98 -35.85 -9.62
CA LYS A 16 55.25 -34.42 -9.94
C LYS A 16 55.85 -34.07 -11.30
N MET A 17 55.12 -33.24 -12.05
CA MET A 17 55.71 -32.05 -12.66
C MET A 17 54.66 -30.97 -12.93
N SER A 18 55.07 -29.71 -12.76
CA SER A 18 54.28 -28.47 -12.80
C SER A 18 55.04 -27.37 -13.54
N ARG A 19 54.29 -26.36 -14.02
CA ARG A 19 54.67 -24.94 -14.33
C ARG A 19 54.73 -24.51 -15.80
N VAL A 20 53.62 -23.91 -16.22
CA VAL A 20 53.40 -22.64 -16.95
C VAL A 20 54.64 -21.81 -17.39
N ALA A 21 54.60 -21.35 -18.67
CA ALA A 21 54.88 -19.99 -19.22
C ALA A 21 56.07 -19.81 -20.22
N LYS A 22 55.77 -19.47 -21.50
CA LYS A 22 56.08 -18.19 -22.23
C LYS A 22 56.55 -18.26 -23.72
N TRP A 23 55.77 -17.59 -24.59
CA TRP A 23 56.11 -16.65 -25.71
C TRP A 23 56.77 -17.23 -27.00
N CYS A 24 56.49 -16.87 -28.27
CA CYS A 24 55.96 -15.69 -29.01
C CYS A 24 55.23 -16.15 -30.31
N LEU A 25 54.06 -15.59 -30.66
CA LEU A 25 53.80 -14.54 -31.68
C LEU A 25 54.01 -14.93 -33.16
N TYR A 26 52.91 -15.17 -33.89
CA TYR A 26 52.71 -14.65 -35.27
C TYR A 26 51.23 -14.35 -35.51
N PHE A 27 51.00 -13.12 -35.96
CA PHE A 27 49.73 -12.49 -36.31
C PHE A 27 49.07 -13.20 -37.51
N LEU A 28 47.78 -13.54 -37.38
CA LEU A 28 46.89 -13.66 -38.53
C LEU A 28 45.70 -12.73 -38.33
N PHE A 29 45.58 -11.77 -39.24
CA PHE A 29 44.47 -10.83 -39.36
C PHE A 29 43.21 -11.61 -39.73
N ALA A 30 42.38 -11.96 -38.74
CA ALA A 30 41.00 -12.34 -38.97
C ALA A 30 40.12 -11.17 -38.54
N LEU A 31 39.77 -10.34 -39.51
CA LEU A 31 38.68 -9.37 -39.41
C LEU A 31 37.39 -10.19 -39.20
N VAL A 32 37.09 -10.54 -37.96
CA VAL A 32 35.74 -10.97 -37.61
C VAL A 32 34.90 -9.71 -37.71
N LEU A 33 34.25 -9.54 -38.86
CA LEU A 33 33.01 -8.79 -38.93
C LEU A 33 32.12 -9.42 -37.87
N SER A 34 32.10 -8.84 -36.68
CA SER A 34 30.98 -8.97 -35.77
C SER A 34 29.82 -8.35 -36.53
N ILE A 35 29.15 -9.16 -37.34
CA ILE A 35 27.74 -8.94 -37.62
C ILE A 35 27.14 -8.92 -36.23
N GLY A 36 26.95 -7.73 -35.69
CA GLY A 36 26.02 -7.55 -34.59
C GLY A 36 24.78 -8.26 -35.06
N ILE A 37 24.39 -9.31 -34.35
CA ILE A 37 23.03 -9.80 -34.43
C ILE A 37 22.24 -8.63 -33.87
N MET A 38 21.90 -7.68 -34.75
CA MET A 38 20.84 -6.74 -34.52
C MET A 38 19.67 -7.66 -34.20
N PRO A 39 19.10 -7.62 -32.98
CA PRO A 39 17.87 -8.36 -32.74
C PRO A 39 16.93 -7.99 -33.87
N ASN A 40 16.41 -9.04 -34.53
CA ASN A 40 15.55 -8.96 -35.69
C ASN A 40 14.71 -7.70 -35.63
N ASN A 41 14.68 -6.94 -36.73
CA ASN A 41 13.66 -5.92 -36.95
C ASN A 41 12.32 -6.55 -36.58
N ILE A 42 11.86 -6.22 -35.37
CA ILE A 42 10.51 -6.52 -34.91
C ILE A 42 9.66 -5.81 -35.95
N LEU A 43 8.85 -6.57 -36.69
CA LEU A 43 7.73 -6.00 -37.43
C LEU A 43 7.14 -4.94 -36.52
N ALA A 44 7.19 -3.66 -36.90
CA ALA A 44 6.74 -2.57 -36.05
C ALA A 44 5.33 -2.95 -35.56
N ALA A 45 5.26 -3.45 -34.33
CA ALA A 45 4.00 -3.91 -33.78
C ALA A 45 3.20 -2.62 -33.69
N THR A 46 2.18 -2.52 -34.54
CA THR A 46 1.32 -1.35 -34.57
C THR A 46 0.84 -1.16 -33.15
N THR A 47 1.21 -0.04 -32.55
CA THR A 47 0.83 0.25 -31.18
C THR A 47 -0.69 0.15 -31.10
N PRO A 48 -1.24 -0.69 -30.22
CA PRO A 48 -2.68 -0.88 -30.14
C PRO A 48 -3.33 0.45 -29.76
N ASN A 49 -4.48 0.73 -30.36
CA ASN A 49 -5.29 1.84 -29.91
C ASN A 49 -5.95 1.45 -28.58
N VAL A 50 -5.98 2.38 -27.64
CA VAL A 50 -6.82 2.28 -26.44
C VAL A 50 -8.01 3.19 -26.61
N SER A 51 -9.21 2.64 -26.39
CA SER A 51 -10.46 3.39 -26.38
C SER A 51 -11.10 3.32 -25.00
N TYR A 52 -11.64 4.44 -24.55
CA TYR A 52 -12.24 4.55 -23.23
C TYR A 52 -13.36 5.58 -23.19
N ARG A 53 -14.25 5.41 -22.24
CA ARG A 53 -15.33 6.37 -21.93
C ARG A 53 -15.62 6.37 -20.44
N THR A 54 -16.22 7.46 -19.97
CA THR A 54 -16.59 7.63 -18.57
C THR A 54 -18.08 7.92 -18.41
N HIS A 55 -18.62 7.52 -17.26
CA HIS A 55 -19.95 7.90 -16.81
C HIS A 55 -19.83 9.14 -15.92
N VAL A 56 -20.36 10.27 -16.38
CA VAL A 56 -20.26 11.56 -15.71
C VAL A 56 -21.57 11.88 -14.99
N GLN A 57 -21.47 12.39 -13.75
CA GLN A 57 -22.63 12.83 -12.97
C GLN A 57 -23.55 13.74 -13.81
N ASN A 58 -24.86 13.48 -13.76
CA ASN A 58 -25.92 14.23 -14.44
C ASN A 58 -25.84 14.27 -15.97
N VAL A 59 -24.88 13.56 -16.58
CA VAL A 59 -24.68 13.48 -18.04
C VAL A 59 -24.88 12.04 -18.51
N GLY A 60 -24.35 11.08 -17.76
CA GLY A 60 -24.36 9.67 -18.13
C GLY A 60 -23.09 9.23 -18.83
N TRP A 61 -23.15 8.14 -19.57
CA TRP A 61 -22.05 7.65 -20.41
C TRP A 61 -21.78 8.60 -21.56
N GLN A 62 -20.52 9.03 -21.70
CA GLN A 62 -20.04 9.75 -22.87
C GLN A 62 -19.65 8.79 -24.00
N ASP A 63 -19.38 9.35 -25.18
CA ASP A 63 -18.81 8.61 -26.31
C ASP A 63 -17.39 8.12 -26.00
N PHE A 64 -16.99 7.04 -26.69
CA PHE A 64 -15.62 6.57 -26.63
C PHE A 64 -14.68 7.59 -27.26
N VAL A 65 -13.60 7.88 -26.55
CA VAL A 65 -12.42 8.59 -27.06
C VAL A 65 -11.25 7.62 -27.13
N SER A 66 -10.19 7.99 -27.82
CA SER A 66 -9.02 7.12 -28.01
C SER A 66 -7.71 7.85 -27.73
N ASN A 67 -6.69 7.11 -27.31
CA ASN A 67 -5.28 7.53 -27.31
C ASN A 67 -5.01 8.98 -26.85
N GLY A 68 -5.15 9.25 -25.56
CA GLY A 68 -4.75 10.52 -24.96
C GLY A 68 -5.80 11.62 -25.04
N GLU A 69 -6.88 11.42 -25.81
CA GLU A 69 -8.04 12.30 -25.80
C GLU A 69 -8.76 12.30 -24.45
N MET A 70 -9.35 13.42 -24.06
CA MET A 70 -10.01 13.54 -22.75
C MET A 70 -11.36 12.81 -22.73
N SER A 71 -11.54 11.91 -21.76
CA SER A 71 -12.88 11.46 -21.34
C SER A 71 -13.22 12.07 -19.97
N GLY A 72 -14.46 12.53 -19.81
CA GLY A 72 -14.94 13.20 -18.60
C GLY A 72 -15.17 14.71 -18.81
N THR A 73 -14.86 15.47 -17.75
CA THR A 73 -14.89 16.93 -17.73
C THR A 73 -13.67 17.47 -16.98
N SER A 74 -13.34 18.74 -17.15
CA SER A 74 -12.31 19.40 -16.34
C SER A 74 -12.81 20.79 -15.96
N GLY A 75 -12.74 21.13 -14.66
CA GLY A 75 -13.14 22.43 -14.16
C GLY A 75 -14.66 22.69 -14.10
N LEU A 76 -15.48 21.72 -14.51
CA LEU A 76 -16.94 21.80 -14.48
C LEU A 76 -17.57 21.27 -13.18
N SER A 77 -16.74 20.77 -12.27
CA SER A 77 -17.15 20.19 -10.99
C SER A 77 -18.08 18.97 -11.07
N LEU A 78 -18.08 18.26 -12.20
CA LEU A 78 -18.83 17.01 -12.37
C LEU A 78 -17.91 15.81 -12.08
N ARG A 79 -18.36 14.90 -11.22
CA ARG A 79 -17.62 13.67 -10.88
C ARG A 79 -17.74 12.63 -11.99
N LEU A 80 -16.68 11.84 -12.13
CA LEU A 80 -16.77 10.52 -12.74
C LEU A 80 -17.39 9.54 -11.74
N GLU A 81 -18.24 8.65 -12.24
CA GLU A 81 -18.87 7.58 -11.46
C GLU A 81 -18.46 6.20 -11.95
N GLY A 82 -18.15 6.05 -13.23
CA GLY A 82 -17.70 4.79 -13.83
C GLY A 82 -16.84 5.00 -15.07
N ILE A 83 -16.15 3.95 -15.49
CA ILE A 83 -15.26 3.92 -16.65
C ILE A 83 -15.30 2.57 -17.35
N GLU A 84 -15.19 2.59 -18.67
CA GLU A 84 -14.91 1.43 -19.52
C GLU A 84 -13.65 1.72 -20.34
N VAL A 85 -12.74 0.75 -20.40
CA VAL A 85 -11.48 0.83 -21.16
C VAL A 85 -11.31 -0.44 -21.96
N LYS A 86 -10.90 -0.34 -23.22
CA LYS A 86 -10.65 -1.47 -24.11
C LYS A 86 -9.48 -1.19 -25.05
N LEU A 87 -8.85 -2.23 -25.57
CA LEU A 87 -7.95 -2.11 -26.70
C LEU A 87 -8.73 -2.34 -28.00
N ASP A 88 -8.51 -1.48 -29.01
CA ASP A 88 -9.12 -1.64 -30.32
C ASP A 88 -8.24 -2.49 -31.25
N ALA A 89 -8.88 -3.44 -31.94
CA ALA A 89 -8.27 -4.41 -32.86
C ALA A 89 -7.20 -5.32 -32.23
N PRO A 90 -7.15 -6.61 -32.61
CA PRO A 90 -6.35 -7.58 -31.87
C PRO A 90 -4.85 -7.37 -32.11
N VAL A 91 -4.14 -6.96 -31.08
CA VAL A 91 -2.78 -7.47 -30.86
C VAL A 91 -2.96 -8.83 -30.19
N THR A 92 -2.50 -9.90 -30.86
CA THR A 92 -2.64 -11.26 -30.34
C THR A 92 -2.16 -11.34 -28.90
N ASP A 93 -2.98 -11.89 -28.01
CA ASP A 93 -2.64 -12.09 -26.59
C ASP A 93 -2.11 -10.82 -25.88
N LEU A 94 -2.80 -9.70 -26.13
CA LEU A 94 -2.68 -8.46 -25.37
C LEU A 94 -4.07 -8.02 -24.91
N GLY A 95 -4.24 -7.84 -23.61
CA GLY A 95 -5.47 -7.32 -23.00
C GLY A 95 -5.19 -6.13 -22.09
N ILE A 96 -6.26 -5.53 -21.56
CA ILE A 96 -6.18 -4.45 -20.58
C ILE A 96 -7.07 -4.77 -19.39
N THR A 97 -6.54 -4.54 -18.19
CA THR A 97 -7.31 -4.66 -16.95
C THR A 97 -7.13 -3.42 -16.08
N TYR A 98 -8.20 -3.07 -15.37
CA TYR A 98 -8.28 -1.85 -14.60
C TYR A 98 -9.23 -1.99 -13.41
N GLN A 99 -9.08 -1.09 -12.45
CA GLN A 99 -9.99 -0.95 -11.33
C GLN A 99 -10.04 0.49 -10.86
N THR A 100 -11.08 0.85 -10.12
CA THR A 100 -11.21 2.19 -9.52
C THR A 100 -11.34 2.12 -8.00
N HIS A 101 -10.93 3.21 -7.34
CA HIS A 101 -11.24 3.49 -5.94
C HIS A 101 -12.54 4.27 -5.88
N ILE A 102 -13.58 3.67 -5.28
CA ILE A 102 -14.94 4.22 -5.28
C ILE A 102 -15.27 4.70 -3.87
N GLN A 103 -15.91 5.87 -3.77
CA GLN A 103 -16.41 6.40 -2.51
C GLN A 103 -17.18 5.34 -1.70
N ASN A 104 -16.85 5.22 -0.40
CA ASN A 104 -17.46 4.30 0.57
C ASN A 104 -17.29 2.80 0.27
N ILE A 105 -16.61 2.42 -0.82
CA ILE A 105 -16.37 1.02 -1.21
C ILE A 105 -14.87 0.71 -1.15
N GLY A 106 -14.01 1.66 -1.55
CA GLY A 106 -12.57 1.45 -1.66
C GLY A 106 -12.16 0.94 -3.04
N TRP A 107 -10.99 0.32 -3.11
CA TRP A 107 -10.50 -0.34 -4.33
C TRP A 107 -11.34 -1.58 -4.63
N GLU A 108 -11.81 -1.74 -5.86
CA GLU A 108 -12.65 -2.89 -6.24
C GLU A 108 -11.96 -4.25 -6.02
N ALA A 109 -10.63 -4.33 -6.16
CA ALA A 109 -9.84 -5.54 -5.90
C ALA A 109 -9.88 -6.01 -4.45
N ASP A 110 -10.14 -5.12 -3.49
CA ASP A 110 -10.28 -5.47 -2.07
C ASP A 110 -11.70 -5.97 -1.74
N THR A 111 -12.55 -6.10 -2.76
CA THR A 111 -13.95 -6.52 -2.64
C THR A 111 -14.24 -7.69 -3.58
N THR A 112 -15.47 -8.20 -3.56
CA THR A 112 -15.94 -9.21 -4.53
C THR A 112 -16.08 -8.66 -5.95
N ARG A 113 -15.92 -7.35 -6.17
CA ARG A 113 -16.05 -6.71 -7.48
C ARG A 113 -14.84 -6.97 -8.38
N GLY A 114 -13.65 -7.04 -7.80
CA GLY A 114 -12.41 -7.39 -8.51
C GLY A 114 -11.98 -6.41 -9.60
N TRP A 115 -10.89 -6.76 -10.27
CA TRP A 115 -10.41 -6.07 -11.47
C TRP A 115 -11.35 -6.30 -12.65
N LYS A 116 -11.46 -5.31 -13.53
CA LYS A 116 -12.26 -5.32 -14.77
C LYS A 116 -11.37 -5.51 -15.97
N SER A 117 -11.89 -6.13 -17.01
CA SER A 117 -11.16 -6.33 -18.27
C SER A 117 -11.97 -5.80 -19.44
N ASP A 118 -11.29 -5.33 -20.47
CA ASP A 118 -11.83 -5.03 -21.81
C ASP A 118 -13.34 -4.69 -21.89
N ALA A 119 -13.65 -3.40 -21.79
CA ALA A 119 -14.99 -2.81 -21.85
C ALA A 119 -15.94 -3.16 -20.69
N GLU A 120 -15.52 -3.94 -19.69
CA GLU A 120 -16.30 -4.11 -18.46
C GLU A 120 -16.34 -2.82 -17.63
N MET A 121 -17.50 -2.46 -17.09
CA MET A 121 -17.62 -1.28 -16.24
C MET A 121 -16.83 -1.45 -14.92
N SER A 122 -15.92 -0.52 -14.65
CA SER A 122 -15.37 -0.25 -13.32
C SER A 122 -16.03 1.00 -12.73
N GLY A 123 -16.29 1.01 -11.42
CA GLY A 123 -17.05 2.09 -10.78
C GLY A 123 -18.54 1.78 -10.60
N THR A 124 -19.39 2.80 -10.57
CA THR A 124 -20.84 2.65 -10.45
C THR A 124 -21.59 3.49 -11.49
N SER A 125 -22.80 3.09 -11.81
CA SER A 125 -23.73 3.86 -12.65
C SER A 125 -25.04 4.00 -11.90
N GLY A 126 -25.56 5.22 -11.79
CA GLY A 126 -26.83 5.52 -11.12
C GLY A 126 -26.83 5.42 -9.59
N GLN A 127 -25.68 5.14 -8.96
CA GLN A 127 -25.55 5.07 -7.49
C GLN A 127 -25.02 6.35 -6.85
N SER A 128 -24.69 7.35 -7.67
CA SER A 128 -24.14 8.64 -7.22
C SER A 128 -22.82 8.56 -6.44
N LEU A 129 -22.05 7.47 -6.59
CA LEU A 129 -20.74 7.33 -5.95
C LEU A 129 -19.64 7.84 -6.90
N ARG A 130 -18.78 8.72 -6.38
CA ARG A 130 -17.62 9.23 -7.15
C ARG A 130 -16.51 8.19 -7.23
N LEU A 131 -15.77 8.25 -8.33
CA LEU A 131 -14.42 7.70 -8.43
C LEU A 131 -13.44 8.67 -7.74
N GLU A 132 -12.44 8.13 -7.05
CA GLU A 132 -11.39 8.91 -6.39
C GLU A 132 -9.99 8.56 -6.92
N GLY A 133 -9.81 7.36 -7.49
CA GLY A 133 -8.57 6.93 -8.13
C GLY A 133 -8.78 5.75 -9.08
N ILE A 134 -7.74 5.43 -9.86
CA ILE A 134 -7.74 4.37 -10.88
C ILE A 134 -6.36 3.70 -10.97
N GLN A 135 -6.36 2.41 -11.32
CA GLN A 135 -5.17 1.65 -11.74
C GLN A 135 -5.47 0.93 -13.05
N ILE A 136 -4.51 0.90 -13.97
CA ILE A 136 -4.64 0.29 -15.30
C ILE A 136 -3.35 -0.45 -15.65
N LYS A 137 -3.44 -1.69 -16.10
CA LYS A 137 -2.28 -2.47 -16.56
C LYS A 137 -2.65 -3.34 -17.76
N LEU A 138 -1.65 -3.66 -18.57
CA LEU A 138 -1.79 -4.58 -19.69
C LEU A 138 -1.63 -6.04 -19.22
N THR A 139 -2.26 -6.96 -19.94
CA THR A 139 -2.26 -8.40 -19.68
C THR A 139 -1.97 -9.19 -20.97
N GLY A 140 -1.71 -10.50 -20.85
CA GLY A 140 -1.35 -11.36 -21.99
C GLY A 140 0.16 -11.39 -22.26
N THR A 141 0.63 -12.35 -23.07
CA THR A 141 2.07 -12.55 -23.33
C THR A 141 2.73 -11.37 -24.02
N ASN A 142 1.97 -10.55 -24.75
CA ASN A 142 2.52 -9.38 -25.43
C ASN A 142 2.54 -8.10 -24.58
N ALA A 143 2.08 -8.13 -23.33
CA ALA A 143 2.10 -6.97 -22.43
C ALA A 143 3.51 -6.41 -22.20
N GLU A 144 4.55 -7.25 -22.26
CA GLU A 144 5.95 -6.81 -22.07
C GLU A 144 6.46 -5.90 -23.20
N GLN A 145 5.78 -5.90 -24.35
CA GLN A 145 6.15 -5.09 -25.51
C GLN A 145 5.61 -3.66 -25.44
N PHE A 146 4.75 -3.35 -24.47
CA PHE A 146 4.07 -2.08 -24.36
C PHE A 146 4.08 -1.54 -22.93
N ASP A 147 3.81 -0.24 -22.81
CA ASP A 147 3.52 0.45 -21.57
C ASP A 147 2.16 1.16 -21.71
N VAL A 148 1.33 1.10 -20.67
CA VAL A 148 0.12 1.92 -20.56
C VAL A 148 0.39 3.08 -19.61
N TYR A 149 0.13 4.29 -20.07
CA TYR A 149 0.21 5.51 -19.28
C TYR A 149 -1.18 6.13 -19.13
N TYR A 150 -1.47 6.65 -17.95
CA TYR A 150 -2.74 7.32 -17.67
C TYR A 150 -2.59 8.40 -16.62
N GLN A 151 -3.41 9.44 -16.71
CA GLN A 151 -3.50 10.48 -15.70
C GLN A 151 -4.96 10.88 -15.52
N VAL A 152 -5.29 11.39 -14.33
CA VAL A 152 -6.65 11.84 -14.00
C VAL A 152 -6.66 13.29 -13.52
N HIS A 153 -7.79 13.96 -13.73
CA HIS A 153 -8.06 15.27 -13.17
C HIS A 153 -8.75 15.12 -11.80
N VAL A 154 -8.08 15.53 -10.73
CA VAL A 154 -8.58 15.45 -9.34
C VAL A 154 -9.11 16.80 -8.90
N GLN A 155 -10.29 16.80 -8.26
CA GLN A 155 -10.85 18.00 -7.63
C GLN A 155 -9.83 18.71 -6.73
N ASN A 156 -9.72 20.04 -6.85
CA ASN A 156 -8.81 20.92 -6.10
C ASN A 156 -7.30 20.73 -6.37
N TYR A 157 -6.90 19.75 -7.19
CA TYR A 157 -5.51 19.51 -7.56
C TYR A 157 -5.25 19.76 -9.05
N GLY A 158 -6.22 19.43 -9.90
CA GLY A 158 -6.07 19.51 -11.35
C GLY A 158 -5.59 18.17 -11.93
N TRP A 159 -4.93 18.23 -13.09
CA TRP A 159 -4.31 17.04 -13.69
C TRP A 159 -3.14 16.57 -12.84
N MET A 160 -3.21 15.31 -12.41
CA MET A 160 -2.10 14.61 -11.77
C MET A 160 -1.02 14.27 -12.80
N ASP A 161 0.17 13.93 -12.33
CA ASP A 161 1.21 13.36 -13.20
C ASP A 161 0.77 11.98 -13.75
N TRP A 162 1.45 11.51 -14.80
CA TRP A 162 1.15 10.24 -15.45
C TRP A 162 1.58 9.05 -14.58
N ALA A 163 0.62 8.16 -14.30
CA ALA A 163 0.86 6.82 -13.79
C ALA A 163 1.21 5.87 -14.93
N LYS A 164 1.90 4.78 -14.60
CA LYS A 164 2.30 3.74 -15.54
C LYS A 164 2.00 2.33 -15.02
N ASN A 165 1.52 1.45 -15.88
CA ASN A 165 1.48 -0.02 -15.68
C ASN A 165 1.03 -0.49 -14.27
N GLY A 166 -0.14 -0.06 -13.82
CA GLY A 166 -0.74 -0.50 -12.55
C GLY A 166 -0.45 0.41 -11.36
N GLU A 167 0.39 1.43 -11.52
CA GLU A 167 0.53 2.50 -10.52
C GLU A 167 -0.81 3.21 -10.27
N SER A 168 -1.05 3.67 -9.05
CA SER A 168 -2.26 4.44 -8.77
C SER A 168 -2.21 5.79 -9.47
N SER A 169 -3.36 6.26 -9.96
CA SER A 169 -3.59 7.65 -10.38
C SER A 169 -4.80 8.21 -9.64
N GLY A 170 -4.71 9.45 -9.13
CA GLY A 170 -5.81 10.12 -8.43
C GLY A 170 -5.54 10.42 -6.95
N SER A 171 -6.54 10.20 -6.09
CA SER A 171 -6.45 10.50 -4.66
C SER A 171 -7.16 9.46 -3.79
N GLN A 172 -6.68 9.26 -2.56
CA GLN A 172 -7.33 8.42 -1.56
C GLN A 172 -7.40 9.14 -0.21
N GLY A 173 -8.52 9.01 0.50
CA GLY A 173 -8.70 9.56 1.85
C GLY A 173 -8.99 11.06 1.93
N PHE A 174 -8.92 11.79 0.82
CA PHE A 174 -9.28 13.22 0.76
C PHE A 174 -10.75 13.50 0.42
N SER A 175 -11.50 12.47 0.02
CA SER A 175 -12.86 12.62 -0.53
C SER A 175 -12.94 13.45 -1.83
N TYR A 176 -11.83 13.58 -2.58
CA TYR A 176 -11.82 14.28 -3.86
C TYR A 176 -12.26 13.36 -4.99
N ARG A 177 -13.10 13.90 -5.88
CA ARG A 177 -13.58 13.20 -7.08
C ARG A 177 -12.56 13.29 -8.21
N LEU A 178 -12.56 12.27 -9.06
CA LEU A 178 -12.05 12.36 -10.41
C LEU A 178 -13.05 13.11 -11.29
N GLU A 179 -12.56 13.91 -12.23
CA GLU A 179 -13.39 14.66 -13.18
C GLU A 179 -13.12 14.26 -14.63
N GLY A 180 -11.89 13.84 -14.96
CA GLY A 180 -11.50 13.42 -16.31
C GLY A 180 -10.28 12.50 -16.32
N ILE A 181 -10.00 11.88 -17.45
CA ILE A 181 -8.91 10.91 -17.65
C ILE A 181 -8.32 10.98 -19.06
N HIS A 182 -7.00 10.75 -19.14
CA HIS A 182 -6.27 10.42 -20.37
C HIS A 182 -5.65 9.02 -20.24
N ILE A 183 -5.65 8.25 -21.33
CA ILE A 183 -5.00 6.94 -21.41
C ILE A 183 -4.29 6.81 -22.76
N VAL A 184 -3.03 6.38 -22.75
CA VAL A 184 -2.28 6.02 -23.95
C VAL A 184 -1.58 4.68 -23.76
N VAL A 185 -1.45 3.92 -24.84
CA VAL A 185 -0.56 2.77 -24.91
C VAL A 185 0.60 3.13 -25.84
N GLN A 186 1.82 2.79 -25.44
CA GLN A 186 3.03 3.07 -26.21
C GLN A 186 3.96 1.85 -26.22
N PRO A 187 4.87 1.73 -27.21
CA PRO A 187 5.90 0.70 -27.18
C PRO A 187 6.72 0.77 -25.89
N LYS A 188 7.20 -0.39 -25.42
CA LYS A 188 7.96 -0.51 -24.18
C LYS A 188 9.14 0.46 -24.16
N GLY A 189 9.28 1.20 -23.06
CA GLY A 189 10.40 2.12 -22.86
C GLY A 189 10.27 3.46 -23.60
N SER A 190 9.16 3.71 -24.29
CA SER A 190 8.85 5.03 -24.82
C SER A 190 8.66 6.04 -23.68
N ALA A 191 9.03 7.30 -23.94
CA ALA A 191 8.86 8.39 -22.98
C ALA A 191 7.39 8.57 -22.59
N ALA A 192 7.12 8.83 -21.31
CA ALA A 192 5.78 9.19 -20.85
C ALA A 192 5.32 10.49 -21.53
N PRO A 193 4.00 10.69 -21.74
CA PRO A 193 3.50 11.93 -22.35
C PRO A 193 3.74 13.19 -21.48
N GLY A 194 4.04 13.02 -20.20
CA GLY A 194 4.35 14.08 -19.26
C GLY A 194 5.15 13.58 -18.05
N LYS A 195 5.17 14.38 -16.98
CA LYS A 195 5.82 14.00 -15.72
C LYS A 195 5.15 12.78 -15.10
N THR A 196 5.90 12.06 -14.26
CA THR A 196 5.44 10.84 -13.57
C THR A 196 5.76 10.90 -12.06
N ASP A 197 5.99 12.09 -11.50
CA ASP A 197 6.53 12.24 -10.15
C ASP A 197 5.45 12.00 -9.08
N THR A 198 4.26 12.58 -9.28
CA THR A 198 3.14 12.51 -8.32
C THR A 198 1.82 12.13 -9.01
N PRO A 199 1.68 10.88 -9.49
CA PRO A 199 0.44 10.45 -10.13
C PRO A 199 -0.71 10.23 -9.14
N PHE A 200 -0.39 10.01 -7.86
CA PHE A 200 -1.36 9.70 -6.82
C PHE A 200 -0.99 10.34 -5.48
N ILE A 201 -2.01 10.77 -4.74
CA ILE A 201 -1.89 11.31 -3.39
C ILE A 201 -2.77 10.52 -2.43
N GLU A 202 -2.25 10.21 -1.25
CA GLU A 202 -3.02 9.57 -0.19
C GLU A 202 -3.02 10.42 1.07
N ALA A 203 -4.21 10.65 1.62
CA ALA A 203 -4.34 11.33 2.89
C ALA A 203 -3.79 10.40 3.96
N THR A 204 -2.87 10.90 4.77
CA THR A 204 -2.38 10.16 5.93
C THR A 204 -3.55 9.88 6.87
N LYS A 205 -4.01 8.62 6.94
CA LYS A 205 -4.98 8.22 7.96
C LYS A 205 -4.34 8.40 9.33
N PRO A 206 -5.02 9.02 10.31
CA PRO A 206 -4.50 9.08 11.67
C PRO A 206 -4.25 7.67 12.20
N SER A 207 -3.17 7.47 12.95
CA SER A 207 -2.91 6.17 13.58
C SER A 207 -4.03 5.81 14.56
N PHE A 208 -4.18 4.53 14.88
CA PHE A 208 -5.21 4.08 15.83
C PHE A 208 -5.07 4.76 17.20
N GLU A 209 -3.83 4.95 17.65
CA GLU A 209 -3.48 5.68 18.87
C GLU A 209 -3.97 7.13 18.81
N ALA A 210 -3.72 7.83 17.69
CA ALA A 210 -4.17 9.21 17.49
C ALA A 210 -5.70 9.31 17.49
N GLN A 211 -6.40 8.35 16.88
CA GLN A 211 -7.86 8.29 16.89
C GLN A 211 -8.41 8.09 18.30
N VAL A 212 -7.82 7.18 19.09
CA VAL A 212 -8.21 6.98 20.50
C VAL A 212 -7.99 8.26 21.32
N ILE A 213 -6.87 8.97 21.15
CA ILE A 213 -6.61 10.24 21.85
C ILE A 213 -7.69 11.28 21.49
N ALA A 214 -8.07 11.38 20.22
CA ALA A 214 -9.13 12.27 19.78
C ALA A 214 -10.48 11.92 20.43
N LEU A 215 -10.84 10.64 20.46
CA LEU A 215 -12.06 10.14 21.10
C LEU A 215 -12.08 10.41 22.62
N VAL A 216 -10.95 10.21 23.31
CA VAL A 216 -10.81 10.60 24.73
C VAL A 216 -11.08 12.09 24.91
N ASN A 217 -10.46 12.94 24.10
CA ASN A 217 -10.65 14.37 24.18
C ASN A 217 -12.08 14.81 23.85
N GLN A 218 -12.76 14.12 22.95
CA GLN A 218 -14.19 14.33 22.68
C GLN A 218 -15.06 13.98 23.89
N GLU A 219 -14.81 12.84 24.56
CA GLU A 219 -15.53 12.45 25.78
C GLU A 219 -15.28 13.40 26.95
N ARG A 220 -14.06 13.93 27.06
CA ARG A 220 -13.71 14.91 28.10
C ARG A 220 -14.35 16.27 27.81
N ALA A 221 -14.27 16.75 26.57
CA ALA A 221 -14.87 18.01 26.15
C ALA A 221 -16.40 18.02 26.32
N SER A 222 -17.09 16.91 26.01
CA SER A 222 -18.55 16.80 26.18
C SER A 222 -19.02 16.91 27.64
N ARG A 223 -18.09 16.77 28.59
CA ARG A 223 -18.31 16.90 30.04
C ARG A 223 -17.63 18.11 30.64
N ASN A 224 -17.19 19.07 29.81
CA ASN A 224 -16.47 20.28 30.24
C ASN A 224 -15.18 20.00 31.02
N LEU A 225 -14.51 18.89 30.74
CA LEU A 225 -13.20 18.56 31.30
C LEU A 225 -12.09 19.06 30.38
N GLY A 226 -10.94 19.45 30.95
CA GLY A 226 -9.75 19.81 30.18
C GLY A 226 -9.25 18.64 29.33
N THR A 227 -8.75 18.91 28.13
CA THR A 227 -8.20 17.87 27.24
C THR A 227 -6.89 17.29 27.78
N VAL A 228 -6.58 16.07 27.36
CA VAL A 228 -5.25 15.48 27.51
C VAL A 228 -4.38 15.80 26.30
N THR A 229 -3.10 16.06 26.54
CA THR A 229 -2.10 16.25 25.47
C THR A 229 -1.30 14.96 25.31
N SER A 230 -1.06 14.53 24.07
CA SER A 230 -0.17 13.40 23.82
C SER A 230 1.30 13.76 24.01
N GLU A 231 2.08 12.82 24.53
CA GLU A 231 3.53 12.99 24.72
C GLU A 231 4.27 11.80 24.10
N PRO A 232 5.27 12.00 23.24
CA PRO A 232 5.93 10.90 22.53
C PRO A 232 6.49 9.81 23.44
N THR A 233 7.12 10.19 24.56
CA THR A 233 7.68 9.24 25.54
C THR A 233 6.60 8.48 26.30
N LEU A 234 5.45 9.11 26.57
CA LEU A 234 4.31 8.45 27.20
C LEU A 234 3.61 7.49 26.23
N THR A 235 3.54 7.85 24.94
CA THR A 235 3.10 6.94 23.87
C THR A 235 4.04 5.74 23.76
N GLN A 236 5.35 5.94 23.83
CA GLN A 236 6.32 4.83 23.88
C GLN A 236 6.08 3.92 25.08
N ALA A 237 5.81 4.48 26.26
CA ALA A 237 5.46 3.72 27.46
C ALA A 237 4.20 2.86 27.25
N ALA A 238 3.14 3.46 26.69
CA ALA A 238 1.90 2.76 26.38
C ALA A 238 2.09 1.67 25.30
N GLN A 239 2.98 1.89 24.33
CA GLN A 239 3.30 0.91 23.30
C GLN A 239 4.02 -0.33 23.86
N ILE A 240 5.03 -0.12 24.72
CA ILE A 240 5.70 -1.23 25.43
C ILE A 240 4.67 -2.05 26.19
N ARG A 241 3.74 -1.36 26.88
CA ARG A 241 2.66 -2.03 27.61
C ARG A 241 1.72 -2.80 26.69
N ALA A 242 1.33 -2.24 25.54
CA ALA A 242 0.50 -2.91 24.54
C ALA A 242 1.13 -4.22 24.03
N GLU A 243 2.45 -4.26 23.89
CA GLU A 243 3.20 -5.47 23.51
C GLU A 243 3.32 -6.47 24.67
N GLU A 244 3.55 -6.00 25.89
CA GLU A 244 3.63 -6.83 27.08
C GLU A 244 2.30 -7.53 27.40
N ILE A 245 1.16 -6.85 27.19
CA ILE A 245 -0.16 -7.45 27.45
C ILE A 245 -0.57 -8.53 26.44
N ILE A 246 0.17 -8.67 25.32
CA ILE A 246 0.06 -9.85 24.45
C ILE A 246 0.56 -11.09 25.19
N GLN A 247 1.65 -10.96 25.95
CA GLN A 247 2.27 -12.05 26.70
C GLN A 247 1.51 -12.34 27.99
N LEU A 248 1.08 -11.28 28.69
CA LEU A 248 0.34 -11.37 29.94
C LEU A 248 -0.68 -10.23 30.03
N PHE A 249 -1.95 -10.52 29.76
CA PHE A 249 -3.03 -9.53 29.83
C PHE A 249 -3.35 -9.17 31.29
N SER A 250 -2.57 -8.25 31.86
CA SER A 250 -2.61 -7.82 33.26
C SER A 250 -2.02 -6.41 33.43
N HIS A 251 -2.45 -5.71 34.49
CA HIS A 251 -1.78 -4.49 34.98
C HIS A 251 -0.42 -4.78 35.66
N THR A 252 -0.08 -6.05 35.87
CA THR A 252 1.27 -6.50 36.23
C THR A 252 2.03 -6.84 34.96
N ARG A 253 3.23 -6.30 34.81
CA ARG A 253 4.12 -6.56 33.65
C ARG A 253 4.62 -8.02 33.68
N PRO A 254 5.04 -8.60 32.54
CA PRO A 254 5.57 -9.97 32.49
C PRO A 254 6.75 -10.24 33.43
N ASN A 255 7.53 -9.20 33.76
CA ASN A 255 8.62 -9.25 34.74
C ASN A 255 8.14 -9.16 36.22
N GLN A 256 6.84 -9.29 36.47
CA GLN A 256 6.17 -9.20 37.78
C GLN A 256 6.17 -7.82 38.43
N SER A 257 6.67 -6.78 37.75
CA SER A 257 6.61 -5.41 38.25
C SER A 257 5.28 -4.71 37.92
N SER A 258 5.00 -3.59 38.59
CA SER A 258 3.84 -2.76 38.29
C SER A 258 3.90 -2.22 36.85
N CYS A 259 2.74 -2.06 36.17
CA CYS A 259 2.67 -1.39 34.87
C CYS A 259 3.37 -0.04 34.84
N PHE A 260 3.35 0.74 35.92
CA PHE A 260 3.94 2.07 35.98
C PHE A 260 5.47 2.11 36.07
N THR A 261 6.14 0.96 36.26
CA THR A 261 7.62 0.93 36.22
C THR A 261 8.15 1.30 34.84
N VAL A 262 7.37 1.10 33.77
CA VAL A 262 7.71 1.53 32.40
C VAL A 262 7.88 3.05 32.31
N LEU A 263 7.12 3.82 33.11
CA LEU A 263 7.23 5.28 33.15
C LEU A 263 8.58 5.69 33.72
N THR A 264 8.98 5.04 34.83
CA THR A 264 10.28 5.29 35.47
C THR A 264 11.45 4.85 34.59
N GLU A 265 11.34 3.69 33.92
CA GLU A 265 12.36 3.19 32.98
C GLU A 265 12.62 4.16 31.82
N LEU A 266 11.58 4.89 31.38
CA LEU A 266 11.67 5.92 30.33
C LEU A 266 11.95 7.33 30.88
N GLY A 267 12.20 7.47 32.19
CA GLY A 267 12.51 8.76 32.82
C GLY A 267 11.34 9.73 32.89
N ILE A 268 10.09 9.24 32.87
CA ILE A 268 8.87 10.05 32.94
C ILE A 268 8.54 10.35 34.41
N ASN A 269 8.55 11.63 34.77
CA ASN A 269 8.12 12.10 36.10
C ASN A 269 6.61 12.39 36.09
N TYR A 270 5.92 12.00 37.16
CA TYR A 270 4.48 12.20 37.31
C TYR A 270 4.06 12.29 38.79
N LYS A 271 2.94 12.94 39.08
CA LYS A 271 2.29 12.99 40.40
C LYS A 271 1.20 11.94 40.57
N GLY A 272 0.57 11.54 39.48
CA GLY A 272 -0.41 10.45 39.43
C GLY A 272 -0.36 9.77 38.07
N ALA A 273 -0.69 8.48 38.04
CA ALA A 273 -0.73 7.68 36.82
C ALA A 273 -1.98 6.77 36.81
N GLY A 274 -2.46 6.45 35.62
CA GLY A 274 -3.57 5.53 35.39
C GLY A 274 -3.34 4.70 34.13
N GLU A 275 -3.69 3.41 34.16
CA GLU A 275 -3.61 2.52 33.00
C GLU A 275 -5.01 1.97 32.67
N ASN A 276 -5.39 2.02 31.40
CA ASN A 276 -6.48 1.20 30.87
C ASN A 276 -5.89 0.21 29.87
N ILE A 277 -6.26 -1.07 29.96
CA ILE A 277 -5.90 -2.09 28.97
C ILE A 277 -7.15 -2.70 28.36
N ALA A 278 -7.08 -3.09 27.10
CA ALA A 278 -8.16 -3.81 26.43
C ALA A 278 -7.60 -4.77 25.38
N ALA A 279 -8.36 -5.82 25.08
CA ALA A 279 -8.02 -6.79 24.05
C ALA A 279 -9.27 -7.20 23.26
N GLY A 280 -9.10 -7.58 21.99
CA GLY A 280 -10.16 -8.10 21.13
C GLY A 280 -10.94 -7.06 20.31
N TYR A 281 -10.70 -5.76 20.53
CA TYR A 281 -11.37 -4.68 19.79
C TYR A 281 -10.56 -4.33 18.54
N SER A 282 -11.18 -4.41 17.36
CA SER A 282 -10.49 -4.20 16.08
C SER A 282 -10.42 -2.73 15.62
N SER A 283 -11.09 -1.81 16.32
CA SER A 283 -11.10 -0.37 15.98
C SER A 283 -11.00 0.55 17.21
N PRO A 284 -10.50 1.79 17.04
CA PRO A 284 -10.49 2.83 18.07
C PRO A 284 -11.86 3.11 18.71
N GLU A 285 -12.93 3.15 17.92
CA GLU A 285 -14.29 3.40 18.40
C GLU A 285 -14.78 2.25 19.28
N ALA A 286 -14.53 1.02 18.85
CA ALA A 286 -14.95 -0.17 19.58
C ALA A 286 -14.26 -0.26 20.95
N VAL A 287 -12.94 -0.02 21.00
CA VAL A 287 -12.20 -0.04 22.26
C VAL A 287 -12.60 1.12 23.19
N MET A 288 -12.82 2.31 22.65
CA MET A 288 -13.29 3.46 23.43
C MET A 288 -14.67 3.23 24.03
N ALA A 289 -15.60 2.66 23.26
CA ALA A 289 -16.91 2.27 23.78
C ALA A 289 -16.77 1.23 24.91
N GLY A 290 -15.87 0.25 24.76
CA GLY A 290 -15.54 -0.73 25.79
C GLY A 290 -15.02 -0.10 27.08
N TRP A 291 -14.06 0.84 26.99
CA TRP A 291 -13.55 1.56 28.16
C TRP A 291 -14.61 2.44 28.82
N MET A 292 -15.42 3.18 28.05
CA MET A 292 -16.45 4.07 28.61
C MET A 292 -17.61 3.31 29.28
N ASN A 293 -17.83 2.05 28.93
CA ASN A 293 -18.80 1.16 29.58
C ASN A 293 -18.26 0.47 30.85
N SER A 294 -16.95 0.54 31.11
CA SER A 294 -16.34 0.04 32.35
C SER A 294 -16.12 1.19 33.33
N GLU A 295 -16.67 1.07 34.55
CA GLU A 295 -16.58 2.12 35.56
C GLU A 295 -15.13 2.52 35.86
N GLY A 296 -14.24 1.54 36.08
CA GLY A 296 -12.83 1.80 36.37
C GLY A 296 -12.08 2.45 35.21
N HIS A 297 -12.29 1.96 33.98
CA HIS A 297 -11.63 2.54 32.80
C HIS A 297 -12.12 3.95 32.48
N ARG A 298 -13.44 4.15 32.58
CA ARG A 298 -14.07 5.46 32.43
C ARG A 298 -13.58 6.45 33.48
N ALA A 299 -13.38 6.00 34.73
CA ALA A 299 -12.86 6.85 35.79
C ALA A 299 -11.48 7.41 35.44
N ASN A 300 -10.59 6.62 34.84
CA ASN A 300 -9.30 7.11 34.33
C ASN A 300 -9.49 8.13 33.20
N ILE A 301 -10.29 7.82 32.17
CA ILE A 301 -10.54 8.71 31.02
C ILE A 301 -11.10 10.07 31.45
N LEU A 302 -12.01 10.08 32.44
CA LEU A 302 -12.70 11.28 32.90
C LEU A 302 -12.06 11.93 34.14
N ASN A 303 -10.90 11.46 34.60
CA ASN A 303 -10.24 12.05 35.76
C ASN A 303 -9.74 13.47 35.41
N PRO A 304 -10.21 14.52 36.11
CA PRO A 304 -9.79 15.90 35.83
C PRO A 304 -8.31 16.17 36.15
N GLY A 305 -7.68 15.35 36.99
CA GLY A 305 -6.28 15.48 37.35
C GLY A 305 -5.31 15.06 36.24
N PHE A 306 -5.72 14.17 35.33
CA PHE A 306 -4.89 13.76 34.20
C PHE A 306 -4.94 14.78 33.07
N ASN A 307 -3.76 15.15 32.58
CA ASN A 307 -3.60 16.14 31.50
C ASN A 307 -2.67 15.66 30.37
N LYS A 308 -2.05 14.48 30.51
CA LYS A 308 -1.27 13.82 29.46
C LYS A 308 -1.77 12.40 29.22
N LEU A 309 -1.69 11.93 27.97
CA LEU A 309 -2.10 10.58 27.56
C LEU A 309 -1.14 10.00 26.52
N GLY A 310 -0.64 8.80 26.76
CA GLY A 310 -0.04 7.94 25.76
C GLY A 310 -0.99 6.81 25.41
N VAL A 311 -1.07 6.44 24.14
CA VAL A 311 -1.84 5.27 23.70
C VAL A 311 -0.92 4.35 22.93
N GLY A 312 -0.98 3.05 23.23
CA GLY A 312 -0.29 2.00 22.51
C GLY A 312 -1.28 1.02 21.90
N TYR A 313 -0.94 0.51 20.72
CA TYR A 313 -1.70 -0.53 20.03
C TYR A 313 -0.76 -1.59 19.47
N ALA A 314 -1.12 -2.85 19.68
CA ALA A 314 -0.37 -3.99 19.16
C ALA A 314 -1.32 -5.03 18.57
N LYS A 315 -0.97 -5.54 17.39
CA LYS A 315 -1.69 -6.62 16.71
C LYS A 315 -0.92 -7.92 16.86
N SER A 316 -1.61 -9.01 17.21
CA SER A 316 -1.05 -10.35 17.32
C SER A 316 -1.78 -11.32 16.38
N GLY A 317 -1.07 -12.33 15.87
CA GLY A 317 -1.69 -13.45 15.16
C GLY A 317 -2.30 -14.51 16.10
N SER A 318 -2.14 -14.35 17.41
CA SER A 318 -2.62 -15.27 18.46
C SER A 318 -3.39 -14.51 19.55
N GLY A 319 -4.02 -15.25 20.46
CA GLY A 319 -4.80 -14.66 21.56
C GLY A 319 -6.01 -13.88 21.06
N TYR A 320 -6.16 -12.63 21.49
CA TYR A 320 -7.30 -11.78 21.15
C TYR A 320 -7.10 -10.94 19.87
N GLY A 321 -5.97 -11.10 19.18
CA GLY A 321 -5.69 -10.42 17.90
C GLY A 321 -5.32 -8.93 18.01
N HIS A 322 -6.02 -8.16 18.85
CA HIS A 322 -5.83 -6.72 19.03
C HIS A 322 -5.65 -6.38 20.51
N TYR A 323 -4.66 -5.56 20.83
CA TYR A 323 -4.29 -5.20 22.20
C TYR A 323 -4.06 -3.69 22.29
N TRP A 324 -4.58 -3.08 23.35
CA TRP A 324 -4.64 -1.63 23.52
C TRP A 324 -4.21 -1.25 24.92
N THR A 325 -3.50 -0.14 25.05
CA THR A 325 -3.17 0.45 26.35
C THR A 325 -3.32 1.97 26.30
N GLN A 326 -3.99 2.54 27.29
CA GLN A 326 -3.93 3.98 27.60
C GLN A 326 -3.09 4.17 28.86
N MET A 327 -2.17 5.13 28.82
CA MET A 327 -1.35 5.53 29.95
C MET A 327 -1.57 7.01 30.22
N PHE A 328 -2.25 7.31 31.32
CA PHE A 328 -2.55 8.67 31.77
C PHE A 328 -1.55 9.10 32.82
N ILE A 329 -1.13 10.37 32.80
CA ILE A 329 -0.37 10.97 33.89
C ILE A 329 -0.87 12.38 34.23
N SER A 330 -0.50 12.83 35.43
CA SER A 330 -0.55 14.22 35.86
C SER A 330 0.85 14.71 36.23
N ASN A 331 1.15 15.98 35.92
CA ASN A 331 2.43 16.62 36.23
C ASN A 331 2.37 17.50 37.48
#